data_AF-A0A1E7GFB4-F1
#
_entry.id   AF-A0A1E7GFB4-F1
#
_cell.length_a   1.000
_cell.length_b   1.000
_cell.length_c   1.000
_cell.angle_alpha   90.00
_cell.angle_beta   90.00
_cell.angle_gamma   90.00
#
_symmetry.space_group_name_H-M   'P 1'
#
loop_
_entity.id
_entity.type
_entity.pdbx_description
1 polymer ?
#
loop_
_entity_poly.entity_id
_entity_poly.type
_entity_poly.pdbx_seq_one_letter_code
_entity_poly.pdbx_strand_id
1 'polypeptide(L)'
;MKFRRKPIIYPVIDADQYKPGMEDGFEIRYQDLKKPHYTWEFQCSFNAVPVQVPFINTFQGKKFIRNDDWVVEYDNGRKTLIHDKEFNTTYEKVEYHEELDA
;
A
#
# COMPACT_ATOMS: atom_id res chain seq x y z
N MET A 1 -32.34 -4.63 20.41
CA MET A 1 -31.04 -4.33 21.04
C MET A 1 -30.16 -3.59 20.04
N LYS A 2 -29.32 -2.65 20.49
CA LYS A 2 -28.35 -1.94 19.63
C LYS A 2 -26.94 -2.32 20.05
N PHE A 3 -26.08 -2.60 19.07
CA PHE A 3 -24.68 -2.97 19.27
C PHE A 3 -23.78 -1.95 18.60
N ARG A 4 -22.58 -1.75 19.13
CA ARG A 4 -21.50 -1.00 18.48
C ARG A 4 -20.32 -1.92 18.22
N ARG A 5 -19.59 -1.68 17.13
CA ARG A 5 -18.34 -2.37 16.83
C ARG A 5 -17.31 -2.00 17.91
N LYS A 6 -16.56 -2.99 18.41
CA LYS A 6 -15.42 -2.72 19.28
C LYS A 6 -14.43 -1.82 18.51
N PRO A 7 -13.78 -0.82 19.16
CA PRO A 7 -12.69 -0.10 18.53
C PRO A 7 -11.65 -1.13 18.11
N ILE A 8 -11.31 -1.12 16.83
CA ILE A 8 -10.20 -1.93 16.35
C ILE A 8 -8.95 -1.11 16.67
N ILE A 9 -8.34 -1.39 17.81
CA ILE A 9 -6.95 -1.02 18.05
C ILE A 9 -6.20 -2.07 17.24
N TYR A 10 -5.75 -1.70 16.04
CA TYR A 10 -4.99 -2.62 15.22
C TYR A 10 -3.70 -2.95 15.99
N PRO A 11 -3.33 -4.23 16.12
CA PRO A 11 -2.02 -4.60 16.64
C PRO A 11 -0.94 -3.91 15.81
N VAL A 12 0.25 -3.75 16.42
CA VAL A 12 1.45 -3.23 15.77
C VAL A 12 1.54 -3.83 14.38
N ILE A 13 1.46 -2.97 13.37
CA ILE A 13 1.64 -3.33 11.98
C ILE A 13 3.09 -3.09 11.62
N ASP A 14 3.66 -3.96 10.80
CA ASP A 14 4.90 -3.64 10.12
C ASP A 14 4.52 -2.88 8.85
N ALA A 15 5.01 -1.65 8.75
CA ALA A 15 4.77 -0.79 7.61
C ALA A 15 6.11 -0.29 7.11
N ASP A 16 6.43 -0.68 5.87
CA ASP A 16 7.62 -0.24 5.17
C ASP A 16 7.22 0.54 3.93
N GLN A 17 7.89 1.67 3.72
CA GLN A 17 7.81 2.35 2.43
C GLN A 17 8.35 1.40 1.36
N TYR A 18 7.62 1.29 0.25
CA TYR A 18 7.93 0.36 -0.82
C TYR A 18 9.39 0.46 -1.27
N LYS A 19 10.03 -0.70 -1.40
CA LYS A 19 11.36 -0.88 -1.99
C LYS A 19 11.28 -1.96 -3.07
N PRO A 20 12.06 -1.85 -4.16
CA PRO A 20 12.15 -2.91 -5.15
C PRO A 20 12.48 -4.26 -4.50
N GLY A 21 11.76 -5.30 -4.90
CA GLY A 21 11.80 -6.63 -4.31
C GLY A 21 10.68 -6.94 -3.32
N MET A 22 9.80 -5.98 -3.00
CA MET A 22 8.61 -6.20 -2.16
C MET A 22 7.36 -6.59 -2.98
N GLU A 23 7.45 -6.49 -4.31
CA GLU A 23 6.39 -6.83 -5.24
C GLU A 23 6.23 -8.36 -5.46
N ASP A 24 5.00 -8.80 -5.67
CA ASP A 24 4.70 -10.19 -6.05
C ASP A 24 4.87 -10.43 -7.55
N GLY A 25 4.97 -9.36 -8.34
CA GLY A 25 5.19 -9.43 -9.77
C GLY A 25 4.97 -8.10 -10.48
N PHE A 26 4.98 -8.18 -11.81
CA PHE A 26 4.84 -7.03 -12.69
C PHE A 26 3.77 -7.27 -13.73
N GLU A 27 3.03 -6.22 -14.09
CA GLU A 27 2.01 -6.26 -15.14
C GLU A 27 2.19 -5.08 -16.09
N ILE A 28 1.94 -5.30 -17.39
CA ILE A 28 1.92 -4.22 -18.37
C ILE A 28 0.63 -3.44 -18.19
N ARG A 29 0.76 -2.14 -17.91
CA ARG A 29 -0.33 -1.17 -17.84
C ARG A 29 -0.04 -0.03 -18.80
N TYR A 30 -0.94 0.93 -18.91
CA TYR A 30 -0.81 2.05 -19.84
C TYR A 30 -0.83 3.36 -19.08
N GLN A 31 0.17 4.22 -19.32
CA GLN A 31 0.29 5.53 -18.68
C GLN A 31 0.03 6.65 -19.69
N ASP A 32 -0.78 7.63 -19.31
CA ASP A 32 -0.87 8.90 -20.06
C ASP A 32 0.27 9.83 -19.64
N LEU A 33 1.16 10.17 -20.56
CA LEU A 33 2.29 11.08 -20.34
C LEU A 33 1.85 12.49 -19.88
N LYS A 34 0.62 12.91 -20.21
CA LYS A 34 0.06 14.20 -19.76
C LYS A 34 -0.54 14.14 -18.37
N LYS A 35 -0.83 12.93 -17.86
CA LYS A 35 -1.41 12.71 -16.54
C LYS A 35 -0.76 11.50 -15.86
N PRO A 36 0.54 11.60 -15.50
CA PRO A 36 1.31 10.46 -15.00
C PRO A 36 0.76 9.88 -13.68
N HIS A 37 -0.01 10.67 -12.93
CA HIS A 37 -0.63 10.29 -11.66
C HIS A 37 -2.00 9.60 -11.82
N TYR A 38 -2.61 9.63 -13.01
CA TYR A 38 -3.90 9.02 -13.28
C TYR A 38 -3.71 7.58 -13.80
N THR A 39 -3.83 6.67 -12.85
CA THR A 39 -4.34 5.30 -12.98
C THR A 39 -3.63 4.35 -13.93
N TRP A 40 -3.02 3.32 -13.33
CA TRP A 40 -2.75 2.03 -13.95
C TRP A 40 -4.02 1.27 -14.38
N GLU A 41 -5.19 1.76 -14.00
CA GLU A 41 -6.44 1.02 -13.96
C GLU A 41 -7.29 1.15 -15.23
N PHE A 42 -7.05 2.16 -16.07
CA PHE A 42 -7.83 2.40 -17.30
C PHE A 42 -6.93 2.88 -18.44
N GLN A 43 -7.25 2.48 -19.67
CA GLN A 43 -6.58 3.00 -20.86
C GLN A 43 -7.02 4.46 -21.07
N CYS A 44 -6.23 5.41 -20.57
CA CYS A 44 -6.67 6.79 -20.44
C CYS A 44 -6.58 7.64 -21.73
N SER A 45 -5.85 7.22 -22.77
CA SER A 45 -5.83 7.95 -24.04
C SER A 45 -5.19 7.18 -25.21
N PHE A 46 -5.36 7.71 -26.43
CA PHE A 46 -4.66 7.25 -27.63
C PHE A 46 -3.12 7.37 -27.53
N ASN A 47 -2.63 8.28 -26.67
CA ASN A 47 -1.19 8.51 -26.47
C ASN A 47 -0.62 7.72 -25.27
N ALA A 48 -1.38 6.76 -24.73
CA ALA A 48 -0.93 6.01 -23.57
C ALA A 48 0.22 5.07 -23.95
N VAL A 49 1.31 5.12 -23.19
CA VAL A 49 2.48 4.28 -23.39
C VAL A 49 2.41 3.04 -22.50
N PRO A 50 2.75 1.84 -23.00
CA PRO A 50 2.83 0.66 -22.15
C PRO A 50 3.98 0.82 -21.17
N VAL A 51 3.73 0.53 -19.90
CA VAL A 51 4.75 0.54 -18.85
C VAL A 51 4.57 -0.66 -17.94
N GLN A 52 5.67 -1.15 -17.41
CA GLN A 52 5.70 -2.28 -16.51
C GLN A 52 5.51 -1.79 -15.07
N VAL A 53 4.50 -2.32 -14.39
CA VAL A 53 4.07 -1.81 -13.07
C VAL A 53 4.15 -2.92 -12.04
N PRO A 54 4.86 -2.70 -10.91
CA PRO A 54 4.89 -3.66 -9.81
C PRO A 54 3.52 -3.77 -9.13
N PHE A 55 3.17 -4.96 -8.64
CA PHE A 55 1.95 -5.19 -7.87
C PHE A 55 2.21 -6.10 -6.67
N ILE A 56 1.36 -5.98 -5.65
CA ILE A 56 1.20 -7.00 -4.60
C ILE A 56 -0.20 -7.61 -4.68
N ASN A 57 -0.31 -8.87 -4.28
CA ASN A 57 -1.58 -9.54 -4.08
C ASN A 57 -2.08 -9.24 -2.67
N THR A 58 -3.20 -8.54 -2.60
CA THR A 58 -3.94 -8.33 -1.35
C THR A 58 -5.13 -9.29 -1.31
N PHE A 59 -5.81 -9.37 -0.16
CA PHE A 59 -7.05 -10.16 -0.08
C PHE A 59 -8.14 -9.64 -1.04
N GLN A 60 -8.07 -8.36 -1.44
CA GLN A 60 -9.00 -7.72 -2.38
C GLN A 60 -8.59 -7.94 -3.85
N GLY A 61 -7.47 -8.64 -4.09
CA GLY A 61 -6.86 -8.82 -5.40
C GLY A 61 -5.58 -8.01 -5.58
N LYS A 62 -5.13 -7.90 -6.83
CA LYS A 62 -3.91 -7.18 -7.19
C LYS A 62 -4.05 -5.69 -6.91
N LYS A 63 -3.09 -5.12 -6.18
CA LYS A 63 -2.91 -3.67 -6.05
C LYS A 63 -1.58 -3.26 -6.67
N PHE A 64 -1.61 -2.24 -7.51
CA PHE A 64 -0.44 -1.72 -8.22
C PHE A 64 0.29 -0.71 -7.35
N ILE A 65 1.61 -0.87 -7.25
CA ILE A 65 2.47 -0.12 -6.34
C ILE A 65 2.98 1.15 -7.01
N ARG A 66 3.03 2.23 -6.23
CA ARG A 66 3.75 3.47 -6.54
C ARG A 66 4.98 3.60 -5.63
N ASN A 67 5.92 4.45 -6.05
CA ASN A 67 7.17 4.65 -5.31
C ASN A 67 6.96 5.25 -3.90
N ASP A 68 5.86 5.95 -3.69
CA ASP A 68 5.46 6.57 -2.42
C ASP A 68 4.46 5.73 -1.62
N ASP A 69 4.15 4.51 -2.06
CA ASP A 69 3.22 3.67 -1.32
C ASP A 69 3.90 2.97 -0.14
N TRP A 70 3.13 2.79 0.92
CA TRP A 70 3.47 1.97 2.07
C TRP A 70 2.88 0.58 1.90
N VAL A 71 3.72 -0.43 2.11
CA VAL A 71 3.29 -1.82 2.22
C VAL A 71 3.05 -2.10 3.69
N VAL A 72 1.81 -2.38 4.05
CA VAL A 72 1.38 -2.64 5.41
C VAL A 72 1.10 -4.12 5.57
N GLU A 73 1.78 -4.77 6.50
CA GLU A 73 1.56 -6.14 6.91
C GLU A 73 0.86 -6.19 8.27
N TYR A 74 -0.27 -6.89 8.32
CA TYR A 74 -1.03 -7.12 9.54
C TYR A 74 -0.56 -8.41 10.23
N ASP A 75 -0.82 -8.52 11.53
CA ASP A 75 -0.55 -9.68 12.39
C ASP A 75 -0.98 -11.05 11.82
N ASN A 76 -2.04 -11.06 11.02
CA ASN A 76 -2.58 -12.24 10.36
C ASN A 76 -1.90 -12.57 9.01
N GLY A 77 -0.79 -11.92 8.68
CA GLY A 77 -0.03 -12.07 7.44
C GLY A 77 -0.69 -11.43 6.22
N ARG A 78 -1.81 -10.71 6.38
CA ARG A 78 -2.41 -9.97 5.26
C ARG A 78 -1.59 -8.75 4.96
N LYS A 79 -1.42 -8.48 3.67
CA LYS A 79 -0.79 -7.26 3.16
C LYS A 79 -1.82 -6.33 2.53
N THR A 80 -1.61 -5.04 2.70
CA THR A 80 -2.29 -4.00 1.93
C THR A 80 -1.30 -2.94 1.48
N LEU A 81 -1.74 -2.15 0.51
CA LEU A 81 -1.03 -1.00 -0.04
C LEU A 81 -1.80 0.27 0.35
N ILE A 82 -1.09 1.27 0.87
CA ILE A 82 -1.65 2.56 1.30
C ILE A 82 -0.75 3.68 0.78
N HIS A 83 -1.34 4.70 0.15
CA HIS A 83 -0.61 5.88 -0.32
C HIS A 83 -0.07 6.69 0.86
N ASP A 84 1.13 7.29 0.73
CA ASP A 84 1.79 8.08 1.79
C ASP A 84 0.85 9.09 2.48
N LYS A 85 0.05 9.81 1.69
CA LYS A 85 -0.91 10.79 2.22
C LYS A 85 -1.95 10.16 3.15
N GLU A 86 -2.47 8.98 2.79
CA GLU A 86 -3.46 8.26 3.61
C GLU A 86 -2.78 7.59 4.81
N PHE A 87 -1.57 7.05 4.61
CA PHE A 87 -0.79 6.42 5.66
C PHE A 87 -0.51 7.39 6.82
N ASN A 88 0.04 8.56 6.52
CA ASN A 88 0.39 9.58 7.52
C ASN A 88 -0.84 10.16 8.24
N THR A 89 -2.04 10.06 7.65
CA THR A 89 -3.29 10.45 8.34
C THR A 89 -3.90 9.33 9.18
N THR A 90 -3.54 8.08 8.92
CA THR A 90 -4.17 6.90 9.52
C THR A 90 -3.33 6.30 10.64
N TYR A 91 -2.00 6.39 10.53
CA TYR A 91 -1.05 5.75 11.43
C TYR A 91 -0.18 6.76 12.15
N GLU A 92 0.16 6.46 13.40
CA GLU A 92 1.15 7.16 14.19
C GLU A 92 2.38 6.27 14.37
N LYS A 93 3.57 6.86 14.32
CA LYS A 93 4.81 6.13 14.58
C LYS A 93 4.86 5.79 16.07
N VAL A 94 4.99 4.51 16.39
CA VAL A 94 5.22 4.03 17.76
C VAL A 94 6.73 3.86 17.94
N GLU A 95 7.32 4.59 18.88
CA GLU A 95 8.71 4.37 19.28
C GLU A 95 8.73 3.45 20.51
N TYR A 96 9.30 2.26 20.36
CA TYR A 96 9.57 1.39 21.49
C TYR A 96 10.86 1.85 22.15
N HIS A 97 10.75 2.33 23.39
CA HIS A 97 11.91 2.34 24.28
C HIS A 97 12.11 0.89 24.71
N GLU A 98 13.11 0.22 24.14
CA GLU A 98 13.67 -0.97 24.76
C GLU A 98 14.16 -0.54 26.14
N GLU A 99 13.39 -0.85 27.18
CA GLU A 99 13.93 -0.89 28.53
C GLU A 99 15.00 -1.97 28.49
N LEU A 100 16.26 -1.52 28.41
CA LEU A 100 17.43 -2.34 28.66
C LEU A 100 17.27 -2.90 30.07
N ASP A 101 16.73 -4.11 30.17
CA ASP A 101 16.73 -4.88 31.41
C ASP A 101 18.20 -5.01 31.87
N ALA A 102 18.41 -4.50 33.08
CA ALA A 102 19.69 -4.27 33.76
C ALA A 102 20.47 -5.54 34.12
#